data_AF-A0A1H3Z3N2-F1
#
_entry.id   AF-A0A1H3Z3N2-F1
#
_cell.length_a   1.000
_cell.length_b   1.000
_cell.length_c   1.000
_cell.angle_alpha   90.00
_cell.angle_beta   90.00
_cell.angle_gamma   90.00
#
_symmetry.space_group_name_H-M   'P 1'
#
loop_
_entity.id
_entity.type
_entity.pdbx_description
1 polymer ?
#
loop_
_entity_poly.entity_id
_entity_poly.type
_entity_poly.pdbx_seq_one_letter_code
_entity_poly.pdbx_strand_id
1 'polypeptide(L)'
;MFTTLTEMLGKEAAQRFLTVAQTQLQQYQYDLQAGLQQQDWHTAAIIAHKLSATAHLYDSSTLPDLLALISSQNTEVLQQANFIDKLNQEFQQITSNIYLFIDDYP
;
A
#
# COMPACT_ATOMS: atom_id res chain seq x y z
N MET A 1 -13.27 -1.52 -6.29
CA MET A 1 -13.48 -0.10 -6.64
C MET A 1 -13.51 0.67 -5.32
N PHE A 2 -12.91 1.86 -5.20
CA PHE A 2 -12.73 2.60 -3.92
C PHE A 2 -14.04 3.03 -3.25
N THR A 3 -14.83 2.07 -2.78
CA THR A 3 -16.22 2.25 -2.34
C THR A 3 -16.26 3.09 -1.06
N THR A 4 -15.49 2.71 -0.05
CA THR A 4 -15.37 3.46 1.22
C THR A 4 -14.94 4.91 0.99
N LEU A 5 -13.93 5.12 0.14
CA LEU A 5 -13.41 6.47 -0.14
C LEU A 5 -14.45 7.33 -0.87
N THR A 6 -15.16 6.73 -1.82
CA THR A 6 -16.22 7.38 -2.61
C THR A 6 -17.44 7.70 -1.76
N GLU A 7 -17.81 6.82 -0.83
CA GLU A 7 -18.92 7.04 0.13
C GLU A 7 -18.59 8.17 1.12
N MET A 8 -17.33 8.28 1.55
CA MET A 8 -16.91 9.31 2.51
C MET A 8 -16.76 10.71 1.89
N LEU A 9 -16.22 10.80 0.68
CA LEU A 9 -15.79 12.07 0.08
C LEU A 9 -16.59 12.47 -1.17
N GLY A 10 -17.27 11.52 -1.82
CA GLY A 10 -17.78 11.66 -3.19
C GLY A 10 -16.69 11.38 -4.24
N LYS A 11 -17.10 10.97 -5.46
CA LYS A 11 -16.19 10.50 -6.53
C LYS A 11 -15.07 11.51 -6.86
N GLU A 12 -15.39 12.79 -7.04
CA GLU A 12 -14.39 13.81 -7.41
C GLU A 12 -13.34 14.07 -6.32
N ALA A 13 -13.78 14.18 -5.06
CA ALA A 13 -12.87 14.39 -3.95
C ALA A 13 -12.04 13.13 -3.64
N ALA A 14 -12.64 11.94 -3.81
CA ALA A 14 -11.94 10.67 -3.79
C ALA A 14 -10.82 10.60 -4.85
N GLN A 15 -11.10 11.00 -6.09
CA GLN A 15 -10.10 11.06 -7.15
C GLN A 15 -8.97 12.03 -6.81
N ARG A 16 -9.29 13.27 -6.39
CA ARG A 16 -8.26 14.26 -5.99
C ARG A 16 -7.40 13.76 -4.84
N PHE A 17 -8.00 13.13 -3.84
CA PHE A 17 -7.28 12.50 -2.74
C PHE A 17 -6.32 11.44 -3.27
N LEU A 18 -6.79 10.53 -4.13
CA LEU A 18 -5.96 9.45 -4.68
C LEU A 18 -4.83 9.98 -5.58
N THR A 19 -5.07 11.05 -6.35
CA THR A 19 -4.01 11.73 -7.13
C THR A 19 -2.88 12.22 -6.24
N VAL A 20 -3.20 12.80 -5.08
CA VAL A 20 -2.17 13.28 -4.13
C VAL A 20 -1.54 12.11 -3.36
N ALA A 21 -2.36 11.15 -2.92
CA ALA A 21 -1.91 10.00 -2.14
C ALA A 21 -1.03 9.03 -2.93
N GLN A 22 -1.12 9.01 -4.27
CA GLN A 22 -0.34 8.12 -5.13
C GLN A 22 1.17 8.32 -4.94
N THR A 23 1.64 9.57 -4.89
CA THR A 23 3.07 9.87 -4.68
C THR A 23 3.54 9.35 -3.32
N GLN A 24 2.72 9.50 -2.28
CA GLN A 24 3.03 9.02 -0.95
C GLN A 24 3.03 7.48 -0.88
N LEU A 25 2.09 6.82 -1.57
CA LEU A 25 2.02 5.37 -1.67
C LEU A 25 3.26 4.79 -2.38
N GLN A 26 3.69 5.43 -3.48
CA GLN A 26 4.90 5.05 -4.22
C GLN A 26 6.16 5.20 -3.34
N GLN A 27 6.24 6.29 -2.56
CA GLN A 27 7.33 6.49 -1.62
C GLN A 27 7.35 5.39 -0.55
N TYR A 28 6.19 5.05 0.03
CA TYR A 28 6.11 3.97 1.02
C TYR A 28 6.46 2.61 0.44
N GLN A 29 6.03 2.32 -0.79
CA GLN A 29 6.43 1.09 -1.49
C GLN A 29 7.95 1.03 -1.65
N TYR A 30 8.56 2.10 -2.15
CA TYR A 30 10.01 2.18 -2.35
C TYR A 30 10.76 1.99 -1.02
N ASP A 31 10.37 2.71 0.03
CA ASP A 31 11.03 2.65 1.32
C ASP A 31 10.85 1.27 2.00
N LEU A 32 9.67 0.64 1.87
CA LEU A 32 9.44 -0.73 2.36
C LEU A 32 10.32 -1.73 1.64
N GLN A 33 10.38 -1.67 0.30
CA GLN A 33 11.22 -2.57 -0.48
C GLN A 33 12.70 -2.40 -0.14
N ALA A 34 13.17 -1.15 -0.02
CA ALA A 34 14.54 -0.84 0.39
C ALA A 34 14.84 -1.40 1.79
N GLY A 35 13.96 -1.18 2.76
CA GLY A 35 14.10 -1.72 4.12
C GLY A 35 14.15 -3.25 4.15
N LEU A 36 13.26 -3.93 3.41
CA LEU A 36 13.25 -5.40 3.32
C LEU A 36 14.52 -5.95 2.64
N GLN A 37 14.99 -5.31 1.56
CA GLN A 37 16.20 -5.71 0.84
C GLN A 37 17.48 -5.51 1.66
N GLN A 38 17.56 -4.39 2.39
CA GLN A 38 18.69 -4.05 3.26
C GLN A 38 18.63 -4.75 4.62
N GLN A 39 17.59 -5.56 4.87
CA GLN A 39 17.32 -6.20 6.16
C GLN A 39 17.17 -5.18 7.31
N ASP A 40 16.77 -3.95 6.99
CA ASP A 40 16.39 -2.93 7.95
C ASP A 40 14.91 -3.11 8.35
N TRP A 41 14.69 -4.14 9.17
CA TRP A 41 13.36 -4.54 9.64
C TRP A 41 12.70 -3.45 10.48
N HIS A 42 13.49 -2.65 11.19
CA HIS A 42 13.00 -1.58 12.04
C HIS A 42 12.40 -0.45 11.19
N THR A 43 13.14 0.02 10.19
CA THR A 43 12.65 1.05 9.26
C THR A 43 11.45 0.53 8.49
N ALA A 44 11.49 -0.72 7.99
CA ALA A 44 10.36 -1.34 7.32
C ALA A 44 9.10 -1.40 8.21
N ALA A 45 9.24 -1.75 9.49
CA ALA A 45 8.13 -1.78 10.45
C ALA A 45 7.54 -0.38 10.70
N ILE A 46 8.37 0.66 10.79
CA ILE A 46 7.91 2.05 10.93
C ILE A 46 7.09 2.47 9.72
N ILE A 47 7.56 2.16 8.51
CA ILE A 47 6.85 2.51 7.28
C ILE A 47 5.54 1.72 7.17
N ALA A 48 5.58 0.42 7.48
CA ALA A 48 4.39 -0.42 7.49
C ALA A 48 3.32 0.09 8.46
N HIS A 49 3.74 0.56 9.65
CA HIS A 49 2.84 1.18 10.62
C HIS A 49 2.23 2.50 10.11
N LYS A 50 3.01 3.34 9.41
CA LYS A 50 2.46 4.57 8.80
C LYS A 50 1.44 4.24 7.72
N LEU A 51 1.73 3.26 6.88
CA LEU A 51 0.85 2.86 5.78
C LEU A 51 -0.41 2.14 6.27
N SER A 52 -0.35 1.41 7.39
CA SER A 52 -1.51 0.69 7.92
C SER A 52 -2.66 1.64 8.32
N ALA A 53 -2.34 2.87 8.73
CA ALA A 53 -3.32 3.90 9.04
C ALA A 53 -4.19 4.27 7.83
N THR A 54 -3.64 4.20 6.61
CA THR A 54 -4.35 4.54 5.36
C THR A 54 -4.65 3.31 4.51
N ALA A 55 -4.24 2.10 4.91
CA ALA A 55 -4.39 0.88 4.12
C ALA A 55 -5.84 0.58 3.70
N HIS A 56 -6.80 0.81 4.60
CA HIS A 56 -8.22 0.61 4.35
C HIS A 56 -8.80 1.53 3.25
N LEU A 57 -8.12 2.63 2.92
CA LEU A 57 -8.52 3.56 1.87
C LEU A 57 -8.19 3.04 0.46
N TYR A 58 -7.33 2.02 0.36
CA TYR A 58 -6.83 1.52 -0.92
C TYR A 58 -7.57 0.30 -1.48
N ASP A 59 -8.70 -0.09 -0.86
CA ASP A 59 -9.56 -1.20 -1.32
C ASP A 59 -8.80 -2.53 -1.52
N SER A 60 -7.81 -2.76 -0.64
CA SER A 60 -7.03 -3.99 -0.59
C SER A 60 -7.35 -4.77 0.68
N SER A 61 -7.78 -6.02 0.50
CA SER A 61 -8.05 -6.94 1.62
C SER A 61 -6.78 -7.57 2.19
N THR A 62 -5.70 -7.58 1.42
CA THR A 62 -4.44 -8.31 1.65
C THR A 62 -3.33 -7.41 2.16
N LEU A 63 -3.32 -6.12 1.79
CA LEU A 63 -2.33 -5.16 2.24
C LEU A 63 -2.27 -5.06 3.79
N PRO A 64 -3.38 -4.96 4.55
CA PRO A 64 -3.33 -4.87 6.00
C PRO A 64 -2.58 -6.04 6.65
N ASP A 65 -2.81 -7.26 6.18
CA ASP A 65 -2.17 -8.47 6.69
C ASP A 65 -0.67 -8.50 6.36
N LEU A 66 -0.29 -8.11 5.14
CA LEU A 66 1.11 -7.99 4.74
C LEU A 66 1.84 -6.95 5.60
N LEU A 67 1.23 -5.80 5.86
CA LEU A 67 1.81 -4.77 6.73
C LEU A 67 1.92 -5.24 8.17
N ALA A 68 0.94 -5.98 8.69
CA ALA A 68 1.01 -6.58 10.02
C ALA A 68 2.18 -7.56 10.15
N LEU A 69 2.45 -8.37 9.11
CA LEU A 69 3.61 -9.24 9.06
C LEU A 69 4.94 -8.46 9.10
N ILE A 70 5.04 -7.35 8.35
CA ILE A 70 6.22 -6.47 8.40
C ILE A 70 6.38 -5.85 9.79
N SER A 71 5.30 -5.35 10.39
CA SER A 71 5.31 -4.78 11.74
C SER A 71 5.68 -5.80 12.82
N SER A 72 5.35 -7.08 12.62
CA SER A 72 5.75 -8.17 13.53
C SER A 72 7.25 -8.48 13.49
N GLN A 73 7.97 -7.94 12.49
CA GLN A 73 9.40 -8.17 12.25
C GLN A 73 9.79 -9.67 12.21
N ASN A 74 8.87 -10.53 11.79
CA ASN A 74 9.13 -11.96 11.64
C ASN A 74 10.04 -12.22 10.44
N THR A 75 11.34 -12.21 10.66
CA THR A 75 12.37 -12.31 9.62
C THR A 75 12.29 -13.60 8.80
N GLU A 76 11.81 -14.72 9.38
CA GLU A 76 11.62 -15.98 8.65
C GLU A 76 10.58 -15.87 7.53
N VAL A 77 9.57 -15.02 7.72
CA VAL A 77 8.53 -14.74 6.73
C VAL A 77 9.01 -13.66 5.76
N LEU A 78 9.60 -12.58 6.28
CA LEU A 78 9.98 -11.41 5.50
C LEU A 78 11.12 -11.67 4.50
N GLN A 79 11.96 -12.67 4.75
CA GLN A 79 13.04 -13.07 3.84
C GLN A 79 12.59 -14.02 2.72
N GLN A 80 11.35 -14.52 2.75
CA GLN A 80 10.86 -15.40 1.70
C GLN A 80 10.63 -14.60 0.42
N ALA A 81 11.17 -15.08 -0.71
CA ALA A 81 10.94 -14.45 -2.02
C ALA A 81 9.44 -14.29 -2.33
N ASN A 82 8.63 -15.29 -1.95
CA ASN A 82 7.17 -15.27 -2.07
C ASN A 82 6.53 -14.08 -1.32
N PHE A 83 7.07 -13.69 -0.15
CA PHE A 83 6.56 -12.55 0.59
C PHE A 83 6.79 -11.24 -0.16
N ILE A 84 8.01 -11.03 -0.65
CA ILE A 84 8.39 -9.81 -1.40
C ILE A 84 7.56 -9.73 -2.70
N ASP A 85 7.42 -10.85 -3.42
CA ASP A 85 6.62 -10.92 -4.64
C ASP A 85 5.15 -10.58 -4.39
N LYS A 86 4.55 -11.14 -3.32
CA LYS A 86 3.18 -10.81 -2.90
C LYS A 86 3.01 -9.33 -2.57
N LEU A 87 3.94 -8.76 -1.80
CA LEU A 87 3.90 -7.34 -1.47
C LEU A 87 3.96 -6.47 -2.73
N ASN A 88 4.83 -6.83 -3.68
CA ASN A 88 4.96 -6.11 -4.95
C ASN A 88 3.70 -6.21 -5.81
N GLN A 89 3.13 -7.40 -5.92
CA GLN A 89 1.88 -7.62 -6.65
C GLN A 89 0.74 -6.81 -6.04
N GLU A 90 0.67 -6.73 -4.71
CA GLU A 90 -0.35 -5.95 -4.02
C GLU A 90 -0.24 -4.46 -4.33
N PHE A 91 0.97 -3.88 -4.24
CA PHE A 91 1.19 -2.48 -4.61
C PHE A 91 0.92 -2.20 -6.09
N GLN A 92 1.26 -3.14 -6.97
CA GLN A 92 0.94 -3.04 -8.40
C GLN A 92 -0.57 -3.02 -8.62
N GLN A 93 -1.32 -3.92 -7.99
CA GLN A 93 -2.78 -3.98 -8.07
C GLN A 93 -3.42 -2.69 -7.55
N ILE A 94 -2.99 -2.20 -6.39
CA ILE A 94 -3.50 -0.93 -5.83
C ILE A 94 -3.20 0.22 -6.80
N THR A 95 -1.98 0.31 -7.32
CA THR A 95 -1.59 1.39 -8.25
C THR A 95 -2.41 1.33 -9.54
N SER A 96 -2.62 0.15 -10.10
CA SER A 96 -3.48 -0.05 -11.27
C SER A 96 -4.94 0.35 -10.98
N ASN A 97 -5.46 -0.01 -9.81
CA ASN A 97 -6.82 0.38 -9.41
C ASN A 97 -6.96 1.90 -9.26
N ILE A 98 -5.97 2.56 -8.63
CA ILE A 98 -5.92 4.03 -8.52
C ILE A 98 -5.93 4.66 -9.91
N TYR A 99 -5.06 4.18 -10.80
CA TYR A 99 -4.97 4.69 -12.17
C TYR A 99 -6.29 4.55 -12.92
N LEU A 100 -6.90 3.36 -12.91
CA LEU A 100 -8.19 3.11 -13.54
C LEU A 100 -9.30 4.00 -12.97
N PHE A 101 -9.30 4.25 -11.66
CA PHE A 101 -10.32 5.09 -11.02
C PHE A 101 -10.15 6.58 -11.32
N ILE A 102 -8.90 7.06 -11.46
CA ILE A 102 -8.60 8.44 -11.85
C ILE A 102 -8.93 8.66 -13.34
N ASP A 103 -8.58 7.73 -14.21
CA ASP A 103 -8.79 7.81 -15.67
C ASP A 103 -10.25 7.56 -16.11
N ASP A 104 -11.11 7.04 -15.23
CA ASP A 104 -12.56 6.83 -15.46
C ASP A 104 -13.37 8.15 -15.47
N TYR A 105 -12.87 9.16 -16.19
CA TYR A 105 -13.48 10.48 -16.38
C TYR A 105 -13.96 10.65 -17.85
N PRO A 106 -15.26 10.88 -18.11
CA PRO A 106 -15.76 11.35 -19.39
C PRO A 106 -15.55 12.85 -19.63
#